data_AF-A0AAJ1T351-F1
#
_entry.id   AF-A0AAJ1T351-F1
#
_cell.length_a   1.000
_cell.length_b   1.000
_cell.length_c   1.000
_cell.angle_alpha   90.00
_cell.angle_beta   90.00
_cell.angle_gamma   90.00
#
_symmetry.space_group_name_H-M   'P 1'
#
loop_
_entity.id
_entity.type
_entity.pdbx_description
1 polymer ?
#
loop_
_entity_poly.entity_id
_entity_poly.type
_entity_poly.pdbx_seq_one_letter_code
_entity_poly.pdbx_strand_id
1 'polypeptide(L)' 'MDELVKINYENQRPTVLGRDLHEALEVKTAYKDWFPRMCEYGFEEGSDFSSF' A
#
# COMPACT_ATOMS: atom_id res chain seq x y z
N MET A 1 -6.83 19.95 6.55
CA MET A 1 -5.67 19.07 6.32
C MET A 1 -6.24 17.89 5.57
N ASP A 2 -6.01 17.81 4.27
CA ASP A 2 -6.35 16.61 3.51
C ASP A 2 -5.41 15.50 3.97
N GLU A 3 -5.96 14.48 4.61
CA GLU A 3 -5.24 13.28 4.96
C GLU A 3 -4.84 12.57 3.66
N LEU A 4 -3.62 12.84 3.19
CA LEU A 4 -3.08 12.31 1.93
C LEU A 4 -3.10 10.78 1.89
N VAL A 5 -3.03 10.10 3.04
CA VAL A 5 -3.22 8.64 3.11
C VAL A 5 -3.81 8.25 4.47
N LYS A 6 -4.82 7.37 4.45
CA LYS A 6 -5.43 6.84 5.67
C LYS A 6 -4.58 5.71 6.23
N ILE A 7 -3.91 5.97 7.35
CA ILE A 7 -3.09 4.98 8.06
C ILE A 7 -3.89 4.40 9.23
N ASN A 8 -4.11 3.09 9.20
CA ASN A 8 -4.74 2.34 10.27
C ASN A 8 -3.67 1.87 11.27
N TYR A 9 -3.76 2.37 12.51
CA TYR A 9 -2.88 2.01 13.62
C TYR A 9 -3.53 1.04 14.62
N GLU A 10 -4.67 0.42 14.29
CA GLU A 10 -5.40 -0.50 15.18
C GLU A 10 -4.60 -1.78 15.51
N ASN A 11 -3.61 -2.13 14.70
CA ASN A 11 -2.73 -3.26 14.95
C ASN A 11 -1.31 -2.80 15.33
N GLN A 12 -0.54 -3.71 15.94
CA GLN A 12 0.88 -3.48 16.24
C GLN A 12 1.72 -3.12 15.00
N ARG A 13 1.20 -3.43 13.80
CA ARG A 13 1.74 -2.98 12.52
C ARG A 13 0.75 -2.00 11.88
N PRO A 14 1.16 -0.74 11.62
CA PRO A 14 0.32 0.20 10.90
C PRO A 14 0.08 -0.29 9.47
N THR A 15 -1.17 -0.23 9.02
CA THR A 15 -1.58 -0.65 7.68
C THR A 15 -2.15 0.53 6.90
N VAL A 16 -2.02 0.50 5.57
CA VAL A 16 -2.55 1.54 4.68
C VAL A 16 -3.23 0.87 3.49
N LEU A 17 -4.19 1.56 2.89
CA LEU A 17 -4.74 1.12 1.61
C LEU A 17 -3.71 1.37 0.51
N GLY A 18 -3.30 0.30 -0.20
CA GLY A 18 -2.29 0.39 -1.25
C GLY A 18 -2.67 1.36 -2.37
N ARG A 19 -3.97 1.49 -2.68
CA ARG A 19 -4.48 2.42 -3.71
C ARG A 19 -4.32 3.87 -3.27
N ASP A 20 -4.76 4.20 -2.06
CA ASP A 20 -4.56 5.54 -1.48
C ASP A 20 -3.06 5.86 -1.37
N LEU A 21 -2.22 4.90 -0.96
CA LEU A 21 -0.78 5.10 -0.90
C LEU A 21 -0.21 5.40 -2.30
N HIS A 22 -0.65 4.69 -3.33
CA HIS A 22 -0.21 4.90 -4.71
C HIS A 22 -0.64 6.27 -5.26
N GLU A 23 -1.87 6.70 -4.97
CA GLU A 23 -2.38 8.02 -5.34
C GLU A 23 -1.65 9.14 -4.58
N ALA A 24 -1.40 8.96 -3.28
CA ALA A 24 -0.66 9.89 -2.44
C ALA A 24 0.80 10.07 -2.86
N LEU A 25 1.43 9.00 -3.36
CA LEU A 25 2.79 9.04 -3.90
C LEU A 25 2.86 9.61 -5.32
N GLU A 26 1.71 9.92 -5.95
CA GLU A 26 1.58 10.41 -7.33
C GLU A 26 2.37 9.56 -8.34
N VAL A 27 2.39 8.25 -8.12
CA VAL A 27 3.13 7.31 -8.97
C VAL A 27 2.48 7.25 -10.36
N LYS A 28 3.25 7.61 -11.39
CA LYS A 28 2.78 7.59 -12.79
C LYS A 28 2.60 6.17 -13.35
N THR A 29 3.24 5.19 -12.72
CA THR A 29 3.10 3.77 -13.08
C THR A 29 1.72 3.27 -12.72
N ALA A 30 1.17 2.29 -13.42
CA ALA A 30 -0.09 1.71 -13.00
C ALA A 30 0.10 0.92 -11.70
N TYR A 31 -0.90 0.96 -10.80
CA TYR A 31 -0.88 0.24 -9.52
C TYR A 31 -0.49 -1.23 -9.67
N LYS A 32 -0.97 -1.90 -10.72
CA LYS A 32 -0.67 -3.31 -11.05
C LYS A 32 0.82 -3.58 -11.30
N ASP A 33 1.59 -2.59 -11.75
CA ASP A 33 3.02 -2.69 -12.06
C ASP A 33 3.87 -2.21 -10.88
N TRP A 34 3.33 -1.27 -10.08
CA TRP A 34 3.98 -0.74 -8.89
C TRP A 34 3.87 -1.69 -7.69
N PHE A 35 2.70 -2.28 -7.48
CA PHE A 35 2.41 -3.09 -6.31
C PHE A 35 3.27 -4.36 -6.20
N PRO A 36 3.52 -5.14 -7.28
CA PRO A 36 4.45 -6.27 -7.22
C PRO A 36 5.87 -5.86 -6.84
N ARG A 37 6.32 -4.66 -7.26
CA ARG A 37 7.62 -4.13 -6.84
C ARG A 37 7.65 -3.83 -5.35
N MET A 38 6.56 -3.32 -4.78
CA MET A 38 6.43 -3.15 -3.33
C MET A 38 6.51 -4.50 -2.62
N CYS A 39 5.93 -5.56 -3.18
CA CYS A 39 6.07 -6.92 -2.66
C CYS A 39 7.53 -7.39 -2.58
N GLU A 40 8.34 -7.09 -3.59
CA GLU A 40 9.78 -7.40 -3.57
C GLU A 40 10.57 -6.68 -2.47
N TYR A 41 10.08 -5.54 -1.96
CA TYR A 41 10.71 -4.84 -0.82
C TYR A 41 10.42 -5.48 0.54
N GLY A 42 9.64 -6.56 0.59
CA GLY A 42 9.35 -7.32 1.80
C GLY A 42 7.88 -7.33 2.22
N PHE A 43 6.94 -7.05 1.30
CA PHE A 43 5.53 -7.37 1.53
C PHE A 43 5.25 -8.79 1.04
N GLU A 44 4.76 -9.66 1.92
CA GLU A 44 4.49 -11.05 1.59
C GLU A 44 2.99 -11.26 1.32
N GLU A 45 2.66 -11.94 0.20
CA GLU A 45 1.28 -12.28 -0.16
C GLU A 45 0.68 -13.22 0.89
N GLY A 46 -0.50 -12.88 1.41
CA GLY A 46 -1.18 -13.62 2.47
C GLY A 46 -0.78 -13.20 3.90
N SER A 47 0.26 -12.38 4.06
CA SER A 47 0.68 -11.82 5.36
C SER A 47 0.47 -10.30 5.41
N ASP A 48 1.03 -9.57 4.43
CA ASP A 48 0.98 -8.11 4.38
C ASP A 48 -0.03 -7.59 3.35
N PHE A 49 -0.44 -8.41 2.38
CA PHE A 49 -1.52 -8.07 1.43
C PHE A 49 -2.27 -9.30 0.90
N SER A 50 -3.52 -9.09 0.46
CA SER A 50 -4.31 -10.07 -0.31
C SER A 50 -4.59 -9.53 -1.71
N SER A 51 -4.26 -10.30 -2.74
CA SER A 51 -4.58 -9.98 -4.14
C SER A 51 -5.87 -10.67 -4.64
N PHE A 52 -6.55 -11.43 -3.77
CA PHE A 52 -7.82 -12.14 -4.02
C PHE A 52 -8.98 -11.52 -3.25
#